data_AF-A0A947G5B1-F1
#
_entry.id   AF-A0A947G5B1-F1
#
_cell.length_a   1.000
_cell.length_b   1.000
_cell.length_c   1.000
_cell.angle_alpha   90.00
_cell.angle_beta   90.00
_cell.angle_gamma   90.00
#
_symmetry.space_group_name_H-M   'P 1'
#
loop_
_entity.id
_entity.type
_entity.pdbx_description
1 polymer ?
#
loop_
_entity_poly.entity_id
_entity_poly.type
_entity_poly.pdbx_seq_one_letter_code
_entity_poly.pdbx_strand_id
1 'polypeptide(L)'
;MDVLLDQRLRAEQAPFAGQTLAPTEMLPLERLCQALRIVFDVLHRRGRERPLCVLLDRHEADGRATRSREEGWEWLARLVADPATLYRQRSGETLVSLGFYQGDPSFYLRTYVMVEDEDEDYPGRWGDFDLSGDALLIREVQRGLSSLGIELEVESSGQYFQRRSAE
;
A
#
# COMPACT_ATOMS: atom_id res chain seq x y z
N MET A 1 11.02 6.45 13.76
CA MET A 1 10.11 7.25 12.93
C MET A 1 10.80 7.50 11.61
N ASP A 2 10.11 7.29 10.50
CA ASP A 2 10.65 7.57 9.16
C ASP A 2 10.47 9.06 8.82
N VAL A 3 11.46 9.86 9.22
CA VAL A 3 11.39 11.33 9.14
C VAL A 3 11.23 11.82 7.70
N LEU A 4 11.78 11.10 6.71
CA LEU A 4 11.71 11.50 5.31
C LEU A 4 10.28 11.43 4.78
N LEU A 5 9.59 10.32 5.05
CA LEU A 5 8.23 10.12 4.57
C LEU A 5 7.26 11.11 5.23
N ASP A 6 7.36 11.28 6.55
CA ASP A 6 6.54 12.23 7.31
C ASP A 6 6.72 13.67 6.81
N GLN A 7 7.96 14.09 6.53
CA GLN A 7 8.25 15.42 5.99
C GLN A 7 7.63 15.61 4.60
N ARG A 8 7.70 14.59 3.74
CA ARG A 8 7.14 14.65 2.39
C ARG A 8 5.63 14.68 2.39
N LEU A 9 4.98 13.92 3.26
CA LEU A 9 3.53 13.96 3.42
C LEU A 9 3.06 15.36 3.82
N ARG A 10 3.69 15.95 4.84
CA ARG A 10 3.35 17.32 5.30
C ARG A 10 3.64 18.40 4.27
N ALA A 11 4.64 18.20 3.42
CA ALA A 11 5.03 19.13 2.39
C ALA A 11 4.31 18.87 1.05
N GLU A 12 3.38 17.91 0.99
CA GLU A 12 2.69 17.46 -0.24
C GLU A 12 3.69 17.18 -1.38
N GLN A 13 4.85 16.62 -1.04
CA GLN A 13 5.88 16.25 -2.00
C GLN A 13 5.67 14.82 -2.49
N ALA A 14 6.29 14.46 -3.61
CA ALA A 14 6.24 13.10 -4.14
C ALA A 14 6.48 12.05 -3.02
N PRO A 15 5.75 10.93 -3.00
CA PRO A 15 4.69 10.56 -3.94
C PRO A 15 3.33 11.22 -3.66
N PHE A 16 3.21 11.98 -2.56
CA PHE A 16 1.99 12.63 -2.09
C PHE A 16 1.55 13.86 -2.91
N ALA A 17 2.40 14.32 -3.83
CA ALA A 17 2.06 15.32 -4.86
C ALA A 17 1.31 14.73 -6.07
N GLY A 18 1.23 13.40 -6.17
CA GLY A 18 0.76 12.68 -7.34
C GLY A 18 -0.70 12.27 -7.24
N GLN A 19 -0.96 11.05 -7.70
CA GLN A 19 -2.26 10.41 -7.63
C GLN A 19 -2.18 9.18 -6.72
N THR A 20 -3.28 8.91 -6.01
CA THR A 20 -3.46 7.68 -5.25
C THR A 20 -4.50 6.81 -5.93
N LEU A 21 -4.19 5.52 -6.06
CA LEU A 21 -5.11 4.48 -6.53
C LEU A 21 -5.38 3.50 -5.39
N ALA A 22 -6.65 3.23 -5.13
CA ALA A 22 -7.11 2.29 -4.11
C ALA A 22 -8.35 1.53 -4.60
N PRO A 23 -8.61 0.30 -4.10
CA PRO A 23 -9.91 -0.34 -4.21
C PRO A 23 -11.01 0.48 -3.54
N THR A 24 -12.22 0.47 -4.08
CA THR A 24 -13.39 1.13 -3.45
C THR A 24 -13.95 0.37 -2.27
N GLU A 25 -13.62 -0.93 -2.16
CA GLU A 25 -14.05 -1.83 -1.09
C GLU A 25 -12.86 -2.71 -0.66
N MET A 26 -12.93 -3.26 0.55
CA MET A 26 -11.95 -4.27 0.96
C MET A 26 -12.01 -5.48 0.03
N LEU A 27 -10.87 -6.14 -0.13
CA LEU A 27 -10.71 -7.31 -0.97
C LEU A 27 -10.56 -8.57 -0.11
N PRO A 28 -11.16 -9.71 -0.50
CA PRO A 28 -10.80 -11.00 0.07
C PRO A 28 -9.29 -11.22 -0.08
N LEU A 29 -8.65 -11.82 0.92
CA LEU A 29 -7.20 -11.89 1.01
C LEU A 29 -6.53 -12.53 -0.23
N GLU A 30 -7.16 -13.55 -0.85
CA GLU A 30 -6.70 -14.16 -2.09
C GLU A 30 -6.61 -13.15 -3.23
N ARG A 31 -7.62 -12.28 -3.32
CA ARG A 31 -7.75 -11.25 -4.36
C ARG A 31 -6.83 -10.07 -4.08
N LEU A 32 -6.63 -9.72 -2.81
CA LEU A 32 -5.58 -8.78 -2.40
C LEU A 32 -4.19 -9.28 -2.81
N CYS A 33 -3.86 -10.56 -2.57
CA CYS A 33 -2.59 -11.14 -3.03
C CYS A 33 -2.42 -11.05 -4.55
N GLN A 34 -3.48 -11.31 -5.33
CA GLN A 34 -3.44 -11.17 -6.79
C GLN A 34 -3.20 -9.72 -7.22
N ALA A 35 -3.90 -8.76 -6.60
CA ALA A 35 -3.73 -7.34 -6.87
C ALA A 35 -2.30 -6.86 -6.54
N LEU A 36 -1.78 -7.23 -5.35
CA LEU A 36 -0.45 -6.84 -4.92
C LEU A 36 0.66 -7.45 -5.79
N ARG A 37 0.50 -8.67 -6.32
CA ARG A 37 1.44 -9.22 -7.32
C ARG A 37 1.53 -8.32 -8.55
N ILE A 38 0.39 -7.88 -9.08
CA ILE A 38 0.35 -6.98 -10.24
C ILE A 38 1.01 -5.64 -9.91
N VAL A 39 0.68 -5.05 -8.75
CA VAL A 39 1.28 -3.80 -8.28
C VAL A 39 2.80 -3.94 -8.17
N PHE A 40 3.28 -4.97 -7.47
CA PHE A 40 4.71 -5.23 -7.30
C PHE A 40 5.44 -5.53 -8.60
N ASP A 41 4.82 -6.24 -9.55
CA ASP A 41 5.41 -6.48 -10.87
C ASP A 41 5.58 -5.18 -11.68
N VAL A 42 4.66 -4.22 -11.55
CA VAL A 42 4.81 -2.89 -12.18
C VAL A 42 5.91 -2.10 -11.48
N LEU A 43 5.89 -2.03 -10.15
CA LEU A 43 6.90 -1.31 -9.36
C LEU A 43 8.31 -1.86 -9.58
N HIS A 44 8.45 -3.18 -9.58
CA HIS A 44 9.73 -3.86 -9.79
C HIS A 44 10.30 -3.51 -11.16
N ARG A 45 9.49 -3.52 -12.23
CA ARG A 45 9.96 -3.16 -13.59
C ARG A 45 10.49 -1.73 -13.69
N ARG A 46 9.95 -0.80 -12.89
CA ARG A 46 10.38 0.61 -12.85
C ARG A 46 11.61 0.86 -11.97
N GLY A 47 11.82 0.05 -10.94
CA GLY A 47 12.81 0.32 -9.89
C GLY A 47 13.78 -0.83 -9.58
N ARG A 48 14.05 -1.73 -10.54
CA ARG A 48 14.75 -3.02 -10.32
C ARG A 48 16.02 -2.98 -9.45
N GLU A 49 16.76 -1.88 -9.46
CA GLU A 49 18.09 -1.81 -8.84
C GLU A 49 18.11 -1.24 -7.42
N ARG A 50 16.98 -0.76 -6.91
CA ARG A 50 16.93 -0.12 -5.58
C ARG A 50 16.29 -1.02 -4.53
N PRO A 51 16.86 -1.06 -3.31
CA PRO A 51 16.24 -1.77 -2.19
C PRO A 51 14.89 -1.15 -1.86
N LEU A 52 13.99 -1.97 -1.33
CA LEU A 52 12.69 -1.54 -0.86
C LEU A 52 12.79 -1.22 0.62
N CYS A 53 12.26 -0.07 0.99
CA CYS A 53 12.09 0.31 2.37
C CYS A 53 10.70 -0.13 2.84
N VAL A 54 10.67 -0.89 3.94
CA VAL A 54 9.44 -1.44 4.53
C VAL A 54 9.27 -0.89 5.94
N LEU A 55 8.06 -0.45 6.28
CA LEU A 55 7.74 0.09 7.60
C LEU A 55 6.32 -0.29 8.03
N LEU A 56 6.02 -0.09 9.31
CA LEU A 56 4.65 -0.04 9.81
C LEU A 56 4.18 1.40 9.75
N ASP A 57 3.15 1.62 8.94
CA ASP A 57 2.49 2.90 8.79
C ASP A 57 1.34 2.98 9.81
N ARG A 58 1.46 3.91 10.76
CA ARG A 58 0.46 4.22 11.78
C ARG A 58 -0.13 5.61 11.54
N HIS A 59 -0.07 6.17 10.33
CA HIS A 59 -0.57 7.53 10.06
C HIS A 59 -2.05 7.68 10.42
N GLU A 60 -2.87 6.67 10.14
CA GLU A 60 -4.30 6.65 10.48
C GLU A 60 -4.55 6.42 11.98
N ALA A 61 -3.61 5.77 12.69
CA ALA A 61 -3.75 5.51 14.12
C ALA A 61 -3.24 6.66 15.01
N ASP A 62 -2.04 7.20 14.73
CA ASP A 62 -1.38 8.22 15.56
C ASP A 62 -0.55 9.25 14.76
N GLY A 63 -0.66 9.25 13.44
CA GLY A 63 0.01 10.22 12.57
C GLY A 63 1.52 9.99 12.41
N ARG A 64 2.02 8.75 12.60
CA ARG A 64 3.45 8.43 12.52
C ARG A 64 3.73 7.19 11.67
N ALA A 65 4.94 7.11 11.13
CA ALA A 65 5.50 5.86 10.60
C ALA A 65 6.62 5.31 11.49
N THR A 66 6.79 3.99 11.57
CA THR A 66 7.96 3.40 12.25
C THR A 66 9.25 3.66 11.47
N ARG A 67 10.41 3.31 12.04
CA ARG A 67 11.65 3.31 11.24
C ARG A 67 11.52 2.24 10.16
N SER A 68 11.91 2.57 8.94
CA SER A 68 11.99 1.61 7.83
C SER A 68 13.16 0.65 7.98
N ARG A 69 12.98 -0.56 7.42
CA ARG A 69 14.03 -1.55 7.18
C ARG A 69 14.14 -1.82 5.69
N GLU A 70 15.35 -2.13 5.21
CA GLU A 70 15.55 -2.49 3.82
C GLU A 70 15.22 -3.97 3.59
N GLU A 71 14.51 -4.25 2.50
CA GLU A 71 14.14 -5.59 2.04
C GLU A 71 14.40 -5.72 0.53
N GLY A 72 14.58 -6.96 0.09
CA GLY A 72 14.72 -7.28 -1.33
C GLY A 72 13.37 -7.58 -2.01
N TRP A 73 13.32 -7.43 -3.33
CA TRP A 73 12.15 -7.79 -4.14
C TRP A 73 11.73 -9.26 -3.98
N GLU A 74 12.67 -10.17 -3.70
CA GLU A 74 12.39 -11.57 -3.40
C GLU A 74 11.57 -11.76 -2.12
N TRP A 75 11.77 -10.88 -1.12
CA TRP A 75 10.98 -10.92 0.11
C TRP A 75 9.53 -10.53 -0.17
N LEU A 76 9.29 -9.50 -0.99
CA LEU A 76 7.95 -9.13 -1.44
C LEU A 76 7.29 -10.24 -2.27
N ALA A 77 8.03 -10.86 -3.19
CA ALA A 77 7.51 -11.95 -3.99
C ALA A 77 7.01 -13.10 -3.10
N ARG A 78 7.74 -13.44 -2.03
CA ARG A 78 7.29 -14.43 -1.04
C ARG A 78 6.11 -13.94 -0.22
N LEU A 79 6.08 -12.67 0.17
CA LEU A 79 5.00 -12.07 0.95
C LEU A 79 3.63 -12.27 0.26
N VAL A 80 3.57 -12.02 -1.05
CA VAL A 80 2.32 -12.11 -1.82
C VAL A 80 2.10 -13.46 -2.50
N ALA A 81 3.03 -14.41 -2.39
CA ALA A 81 2.90 -15.73 -2.99
C ALA A 81 1.81 -16.60 -2.33
N ASP A 82 1.48 -16.31 -1.06
CA ASP A 82 0.55 -17.10 -0.27
C ASP A 82 -0.27 -16.17 0.65
N PRO A 83 -1.62 -16.20 0.58
CA PRO A 83 -2.50 -15.45 1.48
C PRO A 83 -2.16 -15.67 2.95
N ALA A 84 -1.84 -16.90 3.37
CA ALA A 84 -1.50 -17.15 4.76
C ALA A 84 -0.18 -16.46 5.17
N THR A 85 0.75 -16.27 4.24
CA THR A 85 1.98 -15.49 4.48
C THR A 85 1.69 -14.01 4.62
N LEU A 86 0.88 -13.42 3.74
CA LEU A 86 0.45 -12.03 3.86
C LEU A 86 -0.30 -11.79 5.18
N TYR A 87 -1.24 -12.67 5.54
CA TYR A 87 -1.98 -12.58 6.80
C TYR A 87 -1.06 -12.62 8.02
N ARG A 88 -0.06 -13.50 8.05
CA ARG A 88 0.90 -13.59 9.17
C ARG A 88 1.77 -12.34 9.33
N GLN A 89 1.91 -11.53 8.28
CA GLN A 89 2.73 -10.32 8.30
C GLN A 89 1.92 -9.06 8.65
N ARG A 90 0.60 -9.17 8.83
CA ARG A 90 -0.24 -8.07 9.32
C ARG A 90 0.27 -7.54 10.66
N SER A 91 0.01 -6.26 10.94
CA SER A 91 0.33 -5.64 12.22
C SER A 91 -0.42 -6.28 13.39
N GLY A 92 -1.67 -6.73 13.14
CA GLY A 92 -2.62 -7.13 14.17
C GLY A 92 -3.23 -5.95 14.92
N GLU A 93 -2.90 -4.73 14.52
CA GLU A 93 -3.43 -3.47 15.03
C GLU A 93 -4.35 -2.85 13.97
N THR A 94 -5.54 -2.43 14.38
CA THR A 94 -6.47 -1.66 13.54
C THR A 94 -5.78 -0.37 13.05
N LEU A 95 -6.03 0.02 11.80
CA LEU A 95 -5.45 1.22 11.17
C LEU A 95 -3.92 1.26 11.05
N VAL A 96 -3.25 0.11 11.17
CA VAL A 96 -1.80 0.01 10.94
C VAL A 96 -1.51 -0.80 9.68
N SER A 97 -0.99 -0.11 8.66
CA SER A 97 -0.65 -0.68 7.36
C SER A 97 0.82 -1.09 7.28
N LEU A 98 1.14 -2.03 6.40
CA LEU A 98 2.50 -2.21 5.90
C LEU A 98 2.76 -1.19 4.79
N GLY A 99 3.76 -0.32 4.98
CA GLY A 99 4.17 0.68 4.00
C GLY A 99 5.42 0.24 3.23
N PHE A 100 5.44 0.48 1.93
CA PHE A 100 6.52 0.16 1.01
C PHE A 100 6.88 1.37 0.14
N TYR A 101 8.17 1.69 0.05
CA TYR A 101 8.70 2.69 -0.88
C TYR A 101 10.13 2.33 -1.28
N GLN A 102 10.77 3.13 -2.13
CA GLN A 102 12.20 2.99 -2.47
C GLN A 102 13.00 4.16 -1.90
N GLY A 103 14.33 4.03 -1.84
CA GLY A 103 15.21 5.11 -1.35
C GLY A 103 14.97 6.48 -2.02
N ASP A 104 14.39 6.51 -3.23
CA ASP A 104 13.65 7.67 -3.72
C ASP A 104 12.13 7.49 -3.54
N PRO A 105 11.42 8.46 -2.94
CA PRO A 105 9.98 8.37 -2.75
C PRO A 105 9.24 8.73 -4.05
N SER A 106 9.45 7.91 -5.09
CA SER A 106 8.77 7.97 -6.39
C SER A 106 7.39 7.32 -6.33
N PHE A 107 7.19 6.40 -5.39
CA PHE A 107 5.91 5.83 -5.03
C PHE A 107 5.83 5.59 -3.52
N TYR A 108 4.61 5.37 -3.03
CA TYR A 108 4.35 4.81 -1.71
C TYR A 108 3.16 3.87 -1.81
N LEU A 109 3.36 2.61 -1.43
CA LEU A 109 2.32 1.59 -1.38
C LEU A 109 2.02 1.29 0.09
N ARG A 110 0.75 1.28 0.45
CA ARG A 110 0.28 0.77 1.74
C ARG A 110 -0.56 -0.48 1.52
N THR A 111 -0.50 -1.40 2.46
CA THR A 111 -1.35 -2.60 2.49
C THR A 111 -1.82 -2.81 3.91
N TYR A 112 -3.13 -2.79 4.10
CA TYR A 112 -3.76 -3.16 5.36
C TYR A 112 -4.38 -4.56 5.23
N VAL A 113 -4.27 -5.34 6.30
CA VAL A 113 -4.90 -6.65 6.41
C VAL A 113 -5.61 -6.70 7.75
N MET A 114 -6.92 -6.82 7.68
CA MET A 114 -7.82 -6.80 8.84
C MET A 114 -7.62 -8.06 9.70
N VAL A 115 -7.92 -7.96 10.99
CA VAL A 115 -8.04 -9.16 11.83
C VAL A 115 -9.29 -9.93 11.38
N GLU A 116 -9.18 -11.26 11.32
CA GLU A 116 -10.29 -12.12 10.92
C GLU A 116 -11.53 -11.87 11.79
N ASP A 117 -12.67 -11.63 11.14
CA ASP A 117 -13.97 -11.33 11.75
C ASP A 117 -13.96 -10.08 12.68
N GLU A 118 -13.08 -9.11 12.41
CA GLU A 118 -13.07 -7.80 13.10
C GLU A 118 -14.27 -6.92 12.71
N ASP A 119 -14.75 -7.06 11.48
CA ASP A 119 -15.89 -6.32 10.92
C ASP A 119 -16.96 -7.30 10.41
N GLU A 120 -18.22 -7.09 10.82
CA GLU A 120 -19.36 -7.94 10.45
C GLU A 120 -19.67 -7.88 8.94
N ASP A 121 -19.35 -6.76 8.28
CA ASP A 121 -19.56 -6.58 6.84
C ASP A 121 -18.54 -7.37 5.99
N TYR A 122 -17.42 -7.78 6.59
CA TYR A 122 -16.30 -8.47 5.93
C TYR A 122 -15.93 -9.78 6.64
N PRO A 123 -16.80 -10.83 6.61
CA PRO A 123 -16.53 -12.09 7.29
C PRO A 123 -15.33 -12.83 6.69
N GLY A 124 -14.42 -13.30 7.54
CA GLY A 124 -13.17 -13.94 7.15
C GLY A 124 -11.99 -12.96 7.08
N ARG A 125 -11.10 -13.16 6.10
CA ARG A 125 -9.84 -12.40 5.97
C ARG A 125 -9.88 -11.45 4.80
N TRP A 126 -9.78 -10.17 5.12
CA TRP A 126 -9.90 -9.08 4.17
C TRP A 126 -8.76 -8.07 4.35
N GLY A 127 -8.60 -7.22 3.36
CA GLY A 127 -7.66 -6.11 3.42
C GLY A 127 -7.78 -5.22 2.20
N ASP A 128 -7.01 -4.16 2.18
CA ASP A 128 -6.96 -3.20 1.07
C ASP A 128 -5.50 -2.83 0.75
N PHE A 129 -5.35 -1.96 -0.24
CA PHE A 129 -4.09 -1.32 -0.52
C PHE A 129 -4.33 0.06 -1.09
N ASP A 130 -3.34 0.93 -0.97
CA ASP A 130 -3.30 2.15 -1.75
C ASP A 130 -1.92 2.41 -2.31
N LEU A 131 -1.86 2.90 -3.53
CA LEU A 131 -0.63 3.23 -4.22
C LEU A 131 -0.64 4.70 -4.61
N SER A 132 0.30 5.44 -4.05
CA SER A 132 0.58 6.83 -4.41
C SER A 132 1.78 6.91 -5.35
N GLY A 133 1.70 7.76 -6.38
CA GLY A 133 2.83 8.02 -7.27
C GLY A 133 2.46 8.89 -8.47
N ASP A 134 3.34 8.93 -9.47
CA ASP A 134 3.07 9.71 -10.69
C ASP A 134 1.91 9.12 -11.52
N ALA A 135 1.27 9.96 -12.34
CA ALA A 135 0.11 9.55 -13.13
C ALA A 135 0.41 8.41 -14.14
N LEU A 136 1.67 8.25 -14.58
CA LEU A 136 2.04 7.16 -15.47
C LEU A 136 2.08 5.83 -14.70
N LEU A 137 2.62 5.82 -13.48
CA LEU A 137 2.63 4.66 -12.58
C LEU A 137 1.21 4.21 -12.30
N ILE A 138 0.36 5.15 -11.88
CA ILE A 138 -1.03 4.88 -11.53
C ILE A 138 -1.78 4.26 -12.71
N ARG A 139 -1.63 4.81 -13.92
CA ARG A 139 -2.25 4.24 -15.14
C ARG A 139 -1.75 2.84 -15.48
N GLU A 140 -0.46 2.57 -15.30
CA GLU A 140 0.12 1.24 -15.55
C GLU A 140 -0.43 0.19 -14.59
N VAL A 141 -0.50 0.53 -13.29
CA VAL A 141 -1.07 -0.33 -12.27
C VAL A 141 -2.57 -0.55 -12.49
N GLN A 142 -3.33 0.52 -12.74
CA GLN A 142 -4.76 0.44 -13.05
C GLN A 142 -5.04 -0.48 -14.23
N ARG A 143 -4.24 -0.37 -15.31
CA ARG A 143 -4.36 -1.26 -16.47
C ARG A 143 -4.10 -2.72 -16.09
N GLY A 144 -3.08 -3.01 -15.28
CA GLY A 144 -2.81 -4.37 -14.83
C GLY A 144 -3.98 -4.95 -14.03
N LEU A 145 -4.51 -4.17 -13.09
CA LEU A 145 -5.59 -4.57 -12.19
C LEU A 145 -6.96 -4.71 -12.87
N SER A 146 -7.17 -4.06 -14.03
CA SER A 146 -8.43 -4.17 -14.78
C SER A 146 -8.82 -5.61 -15.12
N SER A 147 -7.84 -6.50 -15.27
CA SER A 147 -8.05 -7.93 -15.52
C SER A 147 -8.69 -8.68 -14.36
N LEU A 148 -8.59 -8.15 -13.13
CA LEU A 148 -9.19 -8.77 -11.96
C LEU A 148 -10.68 -8.41 -11.83
N GLY A 149 -11.13 -7.29 -12.40
CA GLY A 149 -12.49 -6.76 -12.18
C GLY A 149 -12.66 -6.20 -10.77
N ILE A 150 -11.62 -5.54 -10.24
CA ILE A 150 -11.67 -4.76 -9.01
C ILE A 150 -12.10 -3.34 -9.38
N GLU A 151 -13.07 -2.79 -8.67
CA GLU A 151 -13.40 -1.38 -8.79
C GLU A 151 -12.35 -0.53 -8.07
N LEU A 152 -11.80 0.45 -8.78
CA LEU A 152 -10.67 1.25 -8.34
C LEU A 152 -11.04 2.72 -8.39
N GLU A 153 -10.74 3.43 -7.32
CA GLU A 153 -10.75 4.89 -7.29
C GLU A 153 -9.36 5.45 -7.59
N VAL A 154 -9.33 6.61 -8.26
CA VAL A 154 -8.10 7.39 -8.45
C VAL A 154 -8.40 8.83 -8.11
N GLU A 155 -7.66 9.37 -7.16
CA GLU A 155 -7.78 10.76 -6.74
C GLU A 155 -6.41 11.40 -6.52
N SER A 156 -6.38 12.70 -6.19
CA SER A 156 -5.12 13.35 -5.83
C SER A 156 -4.62 12.83 -4.48
N SER A 157 -3.33 12.55 -4.35
CA SER A 157 -2.80 11.97 -3.11
C SER A 157 -3.01 12.89 -1.90
N GLY A 158 -2.88 14.21 -2.06
CA GLY A 158 -3.17 15.17 -1.00
C GLY A 158 -4.61 15.05 -0.46
N GLN A 159 -5.61 14.96 -1.35
CA GLN A 159 -7.01 14.76 -0.94
C GLN A 159 -7.22 13.41 -0.26
N TYR A 160 -6.65 12.34 -0.83
CA TYR A 160 -6.72 10.99 -0.28
C TYR A 160 -6.25 10.93 1.17
N PHE A 161 -5.04 11.43 1.45
CA PHE A 161 -4.47 11.38 2.80
C PHE A 161 -5.15 12.35 3.77
N GLN A 162 -5.67 13.48 3.29
CA GLN A 162 -6.49 14.37 4.12
C GLN A 162 -7.80 13.70 4.56
N ARG A 163 -8.47 12.98 3.64
CA ARG A 163 -9.70 12.24 3.92
C ARG A 163 -9.45 11.10 4.92
N ARG A 164 -8.47 10.23 4.65
CA ARG A 164 -8.08 9.10 5.52
C ARG A 164 -7.65 9.54 6.93
N SER A 165 -7.12 10.75 7.10
CA SER A 165 -6.70 11.27 8.41
C SER A 165 -7.85 11.90 9.21
N ALA A 166 -9.03 12.09 8.61
CA ALA A 166 -10.19 12.73 9.24
C ALA A 166 -11.24 11.71 9.75
N GLU A 167 -11.10 10.45 9.35
CA GLU A 167 -11.89 9.30 9.79
C GLU A 167 -11.37 8.75 11.13
#